data_AF-H1RZW5-F1
#
_entry.id   AF-H1RZW5-F1
#
_cell.length_a   1.000
_cell.length_b   1.000
_cell.length_c   1.000
_cell.angle_alpha   90.00
_cell.angle_beta   90.00
_cell.angle_gamma   90.00
#
_symmetry.space_group_name_H-M   'P 1'
#
loop_
_entity.id
_entity.type
_entity.pdbx_description
1 polymer ?
#
loop_
_entity_poly.entity_id
_entity_poly.type
_entity_poly.pdbx_seq_one_letter_code
_entity_poly.pdbx_strand_id
1 'polypeptide(L)'
;MAFGPACKEGGEAEVTWVAHLDWPTEIADRQRGYIARRTAVLGKTLAQRVLDEWHGATKAGVVRKPWPYFNELLRKAAAAGEAWVTHYAHHVAQARAAERQRLAHQVAAEASFGRRIGGRLGPLPPGALAQLQRETAAAALTRRAGGIPA
;
A
#
# COMPACT_ATOMS: atom_id res chain seq x y z
N MET A 1 29.05 12.95 -48.27
CA MET A 1 27.59 12.74 -48.18
C MET A 1 27.34 11.75 -47.06
N ALA A 2 26.40 12.09 -46.18
CA ALA A 2 26.16 11.44 -44.90
C ALA A 2 24.98 10.44 -44.95
N PHE A 3 24.87 9.68 -43.85
CA PHE A 3 23.76 8.85 -43.37
C PHE A 3 23.61 7.45 -43.98
N GLY A 4 23.97 6.45 -43.17
CA GLY A 4 23.53 5.06 -43.31
C GLY A 4 22.06 4.89 -42.88
N PRO A 5 21.38 3.81 -43.32
CA PRO A 5 19.98 3.63 -43.00
C PRO A 5 19.80 3.03 -41.61
N ALA A 6 19.20 3.82 -40.73
CA ALA A 6 18.51 3.40 -39.53
C ALA A 6 17.22 2.63 -39.90
N CYS A 7 16.94 1.52 -39.20
CA CYS A 7 15.63 0.84 -39.09
C CYS A 7 15.84 -0.41 -38.20
N LYS A 8 15.14 -0.68 -37.10
CA LYS A 8 13.95 -0.06 -36.48
C LYS A 8 14.04 -0.24 -34.96
N GLU A 9 13.55 0.78 -34.26
CA GLU A 9 13.21 0.73 -32.85
C GLU A 9 12.37 -0.52 -32.56
N GLY A 10 12.87 -1.36 -31.66
CA GLY A 10 12.06 -2.41 -31.05
C GLY A 10 10.96 -1.73 -30.26
N GLY A 11 9.76 -1.70 -30.83
CA GLY A 11 8.58 -1.14 -30.20
C GLY A 11 8.45 -1.70 -28.79
N GLU A 12 8.70 -0.85 -27.80
CA GLU A 12 8.19 -1.08 -26.46
C GLU A 12 6.69 -1.23 -26.64
N ALA A 13 6.21 -2.48 -26.57
CA ALA A 13 4.79 -2.73 -26.48
C ALA A 13 4.29 -1.79 -25.38
N GLU A 14 3.43 -0.86 -25.77
CA GLU A 14 2.80 0.09 -24.88
C GLU A 14 1.97 -0.73 -23.91
N VAL A 15 2.62 -1.16 -22.84
CA VAL A 15 2.01 -2.04 -21.86
C VAL A 15 1.05 -1.16 -21.11
N THR A 16 -0.20 -1.27 -21.56
CA THR A 16 -1.36 -0.63 -20.99
C THR A 16 -1.22 -0.76 -19.48
N TRP A 17 -1.15 0.38 -18.81
CA TRP A 17 -1.00 0.47 -17.37
C TRP A 17 -2.19 -0.26 -16.75
N VAL A 18 -1.98 -1.48 -16.24
CA VAL A 18 -3.12 -2.26 -15.75
C VAL A 18 -3.31 -2.00 -14.26
N ALA A 19 -4.30 -1.18 -13.94
CA ALA A 19 -4.70 -0.75 -12.59
C ALA A 19 -5.32 -1.88 -11.72
N HIS A 20 -5.02 -3.15 -12.00
CA HIS A 20 -5.63 -4.28 -11.31
C HIS A 20 -4.77 -4.90 -10.20
N LEU A 21 -3.51 -4.49 -10.09
CA LEU A 21 -2.62 -4.93 -9.02
C LEU A 21 -2.64 -3.91 -7.89
N ASP A 22 -2.82 -4.41 -6.67
CA ASP A 22 -2.70 -3.62 -5.46
C ASP A 22 -1.20 -3.36 -5.19
N TRP A 23 -0.69 -2.25 -5.72
CA TRP A 23 0.73 -1.90 -5.63
C TRP A 23 1.13 -1.42 -4.23
N PRO A 24 2.26 -1.91 -3.69
CA PRO A 24 2.94 -1.25 -2.58
C PRO A 24 3.29 0.21 -2.90
N THR A 25 3.14 1.09 -1.91
CA THR A 25 3.39 2.55 -2.03
C THR A 25 4.85 2.88 -2.32
N GLU A 26 5.77 2.01 -1.94
CA GLU A 26 7.23 2.24 -1.98
C GLU A 26 7.88 1.92 -3.33
N ILE A 27 7.13 1.36 -4.30
CA ILE A 27 7.67 0.99 -5.61
C ILE A 27 7.52 2.16 -6.59
N ALA A 28 8.63 2.60 -7.18
CA ALA A 28 8.63 3.67 -8.18
C ALA A 28 7.88 3.26 -9.46
N ASP A 29 7.19 4.21 -10.11
CA ASP A 29 6.31 3.90 -11.26
C ASP A 29 7.01 3.20 -12.43
N ARG A 30 8.28 3.54 -12.71
CA ARG A 30 9.10 2.86 -13.73
C ARG A 30 9.27 1.37 -13.43
N GLN A 31 9.38 1.00 -12.15
CA GLN A 31 9.51 -0.38 -11.71
C GLN A 31 8.18 -1.13 -11.82
N ARG A 32 7.05 -0.45 -11.61
CA ARG A 32 5.70 -1.02 -11.76
C ARG A 32 5.46 -1.51 -13.18
N GLY A 33 5.81 -0.70 -14.18
CA GLY A 33 5.69 -1.09 -15.59
C GLY A 33 6.49 -2.35 -15.93
N TYR A 34 7.73 -2.46 -15.42
CA TYR A 34 8.54 -3.66 -15.60
C TYR A 34 7.91 -4.89 -14.92
N ILE A 35 7.45 -4.75 -13.68
CA ILE A 35 6.84 -5.85 -12.94
C ILE A 35 5.55 -6.32 -13.63
N ALA A 36 4.68 -5.39 -14.04
CA ALA A 36 3.43 -5.70 -14.72
C ALA A 36 3.65 -6.52 -16.01
N ARG A 37 4.64 -6.13 -16.83
CA ARG A 37 5.04 -6.90 -18.02
C ARG A 37 5.43 -8.34 -17.69
N ARG A 38 6.20 -8.51 -16.62
CA ARG A 38 6.77 -9.80 -16.23
C ARG A 38 5.75 -10.72 -15.56
N THR A 39 4.75 -10.16 -14.89
CA THR A 39 3.69 -10.92 -14.24
C THR A 39 2.48 -11.18 -15.15
N ALA A 40 2.37 -10.50 -16.29
CA ALA A 40 1.22 -10.62 -17.20
C ALA A 40 0.92 -12.07 -17.63
N VAL A 41 1.95 -12.90 -17.75
CA VAL A 41 1.84 -14.32 -18.15
C VAL A 41 1.25 -15.23 -17.06
N LEU A 42 1.21 -14.79 -15.80
CA LEU A 42 0.81 -15.61 -14.65
C LEU A 42 -0.70 -15.53 -14.36
N GLY A 43 -1.43 -14.62 -15.01
CA GLY A 43 -2.80 -14.29 -14.65
C GLY A 43 -2.89 -13.43 -13.38
N LYS A 44 -4.03 -12.74 -13.20
CA LYS A 44 -4.20 -11.68 -12.18
C LYS A 44 -3.96 -12.16 -10.75
N THR A 45 -4.56 -13.29 -10.37
CA THR A 45 -4.50 -13.80 -8.99
C THR A 45 -3.07 -14.17 -8.60
N LEU A 46 -2.40 -14.93 -9.45
CA LEU A 46 -1.04 -15.38 -9.19
C LEU A 46 -0.03 -14.22 -9.27
N ALA A 47 -0.23 -13.28 -10.19
CA ALA A 47 0.54 -12.03 -10.25
C ALA A 47 0.44 -11.24 -8.92
N GLN A 48 -0.77 -11.12 -8.35
CA GLN A 48 -0.95 -10.47 -7.07
C GLN A 48 -0.26 -11.25 -5.93
N ARG A 49 -0.37 -12.58 -5.90
CA ARG A 49 0.32 -13.41 -4.89
C ARG A 49 1.84 -13.24 -4.95
N VAL A 50 2.42 -13.15 -6.15
CA VAL A 50 3.86 -12.87 -6.33
C VAL A 50 4.25 -11.50 -5.76
N LEU A 51 3.46 -10.47 -6.05
CA LEU A 51 3.69 -9.13 -5.51
C LEU A 51 3.62 -9.10 -3.99
N ASP A 52 2.64 -9.79 -3.41
CA ASP A 52 2.39 -9.81 -1.98
C ASP A 52 3.53 -10.53 -1.24
N GLU A 53 3.99 -11.66 -1.80
CA GLU A 53 5.13 -12.40 -1.29
C GLU A 53 6.42 -11.56 -1.36
N TRP A 54 6.65 -10.92 -2.51
CA TRP A 54 7.83 -10.08 -2.72
C TRP A 54 7.86 -8.89 -1.75
N HIS A 55 6.74 -8.20 -1.59
CA HIS A 55 6.61 -7.07 -0.67
C HIS A 55 6.83 -7.52 0.78
N GLY A 56 6.16 -8.59 1.21
CA GLY A 56 6.26 -9.10 2.56
C GLY A 56 7.68 -9.52 2.93
N ALA A 57 8.35 -10.26 2.05
CA ALA A 57 9.72 -10.72 2.27
C ALA A 57 10.74 -9.56 2.27
N THR A 58 10.52 -8.54 1.43
CA THR A 58 11.37 -7.33 1.42
C THR A 58 11.21 -6.54 2.72
N LYS A 59 9.96 -6.34 3.17
CA LYS A 59 9.65 -5.61 4.40
C LYS A 59 10.13 -6.33 5.67
N ALA A 60 10.10 -7.67 5.66
CA ALA A 60 10.66 -8.49 6.73
C ALA A 60 12.20 -8.49 6.79
N GLY A 61 12.88 -7.90 5.79
CA GLY A 61 14.35 -7.84 5.74
C GLY A 61 15.03 -9.18 5.46
N VAL A 62 14.28 -10.24 5.13
CA VAL A 62 14.84 -11.58 4.86
C VAL A 62 15.49 -11.68 3.48
N VAL A 63 15.19 -10.73 2.59
CA VAL A 63 15.70 -10.70 1.22
C VAL A 63 16.86 -9.69 1.10
N ARG A 64 18.08 -10.19 0.90
CA ARG A 64 19.26 -9.34 0.64
C ARG A 64 19.23 -8.64 -0.72
N LYS A 65 18.64 -9.28 -1.74
CA LYS A 65 18.58 -8.76 -3.12
C LYS A 65 17.15 -8.85 -3.66
N PRO A 66 16.35 -7.77 -3.60
CA PRO A 66 14.93 -7.80 -3.95
C PRO A 66 14.64 -8.25 -5.39
N TRP A 67 15.41 -7.80 -6.38
CA TRP A 67 15.16 -8.11 -7.80
C TRP A 67 15.46 -9.56 -8.21
N PRO A 68 16.61 -10.15 -7.84
CA PRO A 68 16.84 -11.59 -8.05
C PRO A 68 15.77 -12.46 -7.38
N TYR A 69 15.35 -12.11 -6.17
CA TYR A 69 14.31 -12.82 -5.45
C TYR A 69 12.96 -12.74 -6.19
N PHE A 70 12.55 -11.55 -6.66
CA PHE A 70 11.37 -11.40 -7.49
C PHE A 70 11.37 -12.32 -8.72
N ASN A 71 12.49 -12.41 -9.44
CA ASN A 71 12.61 -13.30 -10.60
C ASN A 71 12.54 -14.79 -10.22
N GLU A 72 12.97 -15.16 -9.02
CA GLU A 72 12.78 -16.50 -8.48
C GLU A 72 11.31 -16.79 -8.17
N LEU A 73 10.60 -15.84 -7.57
CA LEU A 73 9.16 -15.96 -7.30
C LEU A 73 8.37 -16.16 -8.59
N LEU A 74 8.70 -15.42 -9.66
CA LEU A 74 8.06 -15.60 -10.97
C LEU A 74 8.23 -17.03 -11.50
N ARG A 75 9.44 -17.61 -11.38
CA ARG A 75 9.72 -18.98 -11.82
C ARG A 75 8.95 -20.00 -10.99
N LYS A 76 8.92 -19.83 -9.66
CA LYS A 76 8.16 -20.71 -8.75
C LYS A 76 6.67 -20.66 -9.02
N ALA A 77 6.12 -19.45 -9.19
CA ALA A 77 4.72 -19.25 -9.52
C ALA A 77 4.37 -19.86 -10.89
N ALA A 78 5.20 -19.64 -11.92
CA ALA A 78 4.98 -20.23 -13.24
C ALA A 78 5.00 -21.77 -13.22
N ALA A 79 5.88 -22.37 -12.41
CA ALA A 79 6.02 -23.82 -12.34
C ALA A 79 4.90 -24.49 -11.52
N ALA A 80 4.50 -23.89 -10.39
CA ALA A 80 3.54 -24.50 -9.46
C ALA A 80 2.09 -23.99 -9.64
N GLY A 81 1.89 -22.89 -10.37
CA GLY A 81 0.58 -22.28 -10.58
C GLY A 81 -0.13 -21.96 -9.25
N GLU A 82 -1.40 -22.34 -9.15
CA GLU A 82 -2.21 -22.08 -7.95
C GLU A 82 -1.79 -22.90 -6.72
N ALA A 83 -1.07 -24.02 -6.92
CA ALA A 83 -0.51 -24.84 -5.85
C ALA A 83 0.75 -24.22 -5.23
N TRP A 84 1.19 -23.06 -5.72
CA TRP A 84 2.35 -22.37 -5.19
C TRP A 84 2.13 -21.91 -3.75
N VAL A 85 2.98 -22.42 -2.84
CA VAL A 85 2.98 -22.07 -1.42
C VAL A 85 3.74 -20.77 -1.20
N THR A 86 3.15 -19.87 -0.43
CA THR A 86 3.66 -18.52 -0.12
C THR A 86 3.73 -18.35 1.39
N HIS A 87 4.69 -17.56 1.89
CA HIS A 87 4.90 -17.36 3.32
C HIS A 87 4.30 -16.05 3.82
N TYR A 88 4.39 -15.00 3.03
CA TYR A 88 3.98 -13.65 3.40
C TYR A 88 2.76 -13.15 2.65
N ALA A 89 2.49 -13.69 1.45
CA ALA A 89 1.44 -13.18 0.58
C ALA A 89 0.07 -13.09 1.28
N HIS A 90 -0.29 -14.10 2.07
CA HIS A 90 -1.55 -14.12 2.81
C HIS A 90 -1.65 -13.00 3.85
N HIS A 91 -0.61 -12.82 4.67
CA HIS A 91 -0.57 -11.77 5.69
C HIS A 91 -0.59 -10.37 5.08
N VAL A 92 0.10 -10.17 3.95
CA VAL A 92 0.08 -8.90 3.21
C VAL A 92 -1.31 -8.62 2.65
N ALA A 93 -1.99 -9.61 2.08
CA ALA A 93 -3.36 -9.46 1.58
C ALA A 93 -4.35 -9.10 2.70
N GLN A 94 -4.23 -9.73 3.88
CA GLN A 94 -5.01 -9.40 5.06
C GLN A 94 -4.75 -7.97 5.54
N ALA A 95 -3.48 -7.59 5.68
CA ALA A 95 -3.10 -6.24 6.11
C ALA A 95 -3.66 -5.17 5.16
N ARG A 96 -3.64 -5.44 3.86
CA ARG A 96 -4.23 -4.55 2.86
C ARG A 96 -5.75 -4.44 3.00
N ALA A 97 -6.44 -5.57 3.22
CA ALA A 97 -7.87 -5.55 3.45
C ALA A 97 -8.25 -4.75 4.71
N ALA A 98 -7.50 -4.93 5.79
CA ALA A 98 -7.67 -4.17 7.03
C ALA A 98 -7.41 -2.67 6.84
N GLU A 99 -6.38 -2.30 6.07
CA GLU A 99 -6.10 -0.89 5.77
C GLU A 99 -7.22 -0.23 4.96
N ARG A 100 -7.77 -0.94 3.95
CA ARG A 100 -8.94 -0.45 3.19
C ARG A 100 -10.15 -0.22 4.08
N GLN A 101 -10.41 -1.12 5.03
CA GLN A 101 -11.48 -0.94 6.01
C GLN A 101 -11.22 0.27 6.92
N ARG A 102 -9.99 0.42 7.42
CA ARG A 102 -9.59 1.55 8.27
C ARG A 102 -9.79 2.89 7.55
N LEU A 103 -9.35 2.99 6.29
CA LEU A 103 -9.53 4.20 5.47
C LEU A 103 -11.01 4.49 5.22
N ALA A 104 -11.82 3.46 4.91
CA ALA A 104 -13.26 3.63 4.74
C ALA A 104 -13.94 4.16 6.02
N HIS A 105 -13.52 3.67 7.19
CA HIS A 105 -14.01 4.16 8.48
C HIS A 105 -13.60 5.60 8.73
N GLN A 106 -12.36 5.98 8.41
CA GLN A 106 -11.88 7.37 8.53
C GLN A 106 -12.68 8.31 7.63
N VAL A 107 -12.89 7.95 6.35
CA VAL A 107 -13.70 8.73 5.41
C VAL A 107 -15.15 8.86 5.91
N ALA A 108 -15.74 7.80 6.46
CA ALA A 108 -17.09 7.85 7.02
C ALA A 108 -17.17 8.75 8.28
N ALA A 109 -16.13 8.72 9.11
CA ALA A 109 -16.02 9.57 10.29
C ALA A 109 -15.84 11.05 9.91
N GLU A 110 -14.98 11.35 8.94
CA GLU A 110 -14.77 12.68 8.38
C GLU A 110 -16.05 13.22 7.73
N ALA A 111 -16.75 12.41 6.93
CA ALA A 111 -18.03 12.81 6.34
C ALA A 111 -19.10 13.10 7.41
N SER A 112 -19.14 12.29 8.47
CA SER A 112 -20.06 12.50 9.60
C SER A 112 -19.71 13.75 10.40
N PHE A 113 -18.43 14.02 10.60
CA PHE A 113 -17.95 15.25 11.22
C PHE A 113 -18.26 16.47 10.34
N GLY A 114 -17.99 16.40 9.03
CA GLY A 114 -18.32 17.40 8.03
C GLY A 114 -19.80 17.78 8.01
N ARG A 115 -20.69 16.78 8.11
CA ARG A 115 -22.14 17.01 8.28
C ARG A 115 -22.45 17.71 9.61
N ARG A 116 -21.80 17.32 10.70
CA ARG A 116 -22.00 17.92 12.03
C ARG A 116 -21.56 19.39 12.08
N ILE A 117 -20.50 19.76 11.36
CA ILE A 117 -20.01 21.15 11.25
C ILE A 117 -20.66 21.93 10.09
N GLY A 118 -21.62 21.33 9.38
CA GLY A 118 -22.36 21.98 8.29
C GLY A 118 -21.51 22.37 7.08
N GLY A 119 -20.40 21.68 6.81
CA GLY A 119 -19.53 21.96 5.66
C GLY A 119 -18.77 23.30 5.70
N ARG A 120 -18.76 24.01 6.84
CA ARG A 120 -17.98 25.24 6.99
C ARG A 120 -16.53 24.91 7.32
N LEU A 121 -15.63 25.13 6.38
CA LEU A 121 -14.22 25.43 6.70
C LEU A 121 -14.21 26.78 7.41
N GLY A 122 -14.15 26.77 8.74
CA GLY A 122 -14.22 27.97 9.56
C GLY A 122 -13.39 27.83 10.82
N PRO A 123 -12.82 28.94 11.32
CA PRO A 123 -11.92 28.91 12.46
C PRO A 123 -12.67 28.29 13.65
N LEU A 124 -11.93 27.44 14.38
CA LEU A 124 -12.33 26.98 15.70
C LEU A 124 -12.94 28.17 16.48
N PRO A 125 -14.14 28.03 17.07
CA PRO A 125 -14.77 29.14 17.77
C PRO A 125 -13.79 29.70 18.82
N PRO A 126 -13.78 31.03 19.07
CA PRO A 126 -12.87 31.63 20.03
C PRO A 126 -12.92 30.87 21.37
N GLY A 127 -11.77 30.35 21.82
CA GLY A 127 -11.68 29.56 23.05
C GLY A 127 -11.81 28.04 22.88
N ALA A 128 -12.03 27.49 21.69
CA ALA A 128 -12.07 26.04 21.49
C ALA A 128 -10.74 25.35 21.80
N LEU A 129 -9.61 26.00 21.52
CA LEU A 129 -8.28 25.51 21.92
C LEU A 129 -8.14 25.48 23.45
N ALA A 130 -8.61 26.52 24.14
CA ALA A 130 -8.61 26.58 25.60
C ALA A 130 -9.56 25.54 26.22
N GLN A 131 -10.66 25.22 25.54
CA GLN A 131 -11.57 24.14 25.94
C GLN A 131 -10.91 22.77 25.79
N LEU A 132 -10.26 22.48 24.65
CA LEU A 132 -9.47 21.26 24.44
C LEU A 132 -8.31 21.13 25.43
N GLN A 133 -7.60 22.22 25.74
CA GLN A 133 -6.54 22.24 26.76
C GLN A 133 -7.08 21.93 28.16
N ARG A 134 -8.26 22.44 28.52
CA ARG A 134 -8.91 22.13 29.81
C ARG A 134 -9.38 20.67 29.87
N GLU A 135 -9.93 20.14 28.79
CA GLU A 135 -10.39 18.74 28.72
C GLU A 135 -9.21 17.75 28.80
N THR A 136 -8.10 18.05 28.12
CA THR A 136 -6.86 17.26 28.20
C THR A 136 -6.18 17.37 29.55
N ALA A 137 -6.16 18.55 30.17
CA ALA A 137 -5.67 18.74 31.54
C ALA A 137 -6.54 18.00 32.57
N ALA A 138 -7.88 18.06 32.43
CA ALA A 138 -8.81 17.31 33.26
C ALA A 138 -8.60 15.80 33.11
N ALA A 139 -8.46 15.30 31.88
CA ALA A 139 -8.18 13.88 31.62
C ALA A 139 -6.82 13.43 32.18
N ALA A 140 -5.80 14.30 32.15
CA ALA A 140 -4.51 14.03 32.78
C ALA A 140 -4.59 13.99 34.32
N LEU A 141 -5.39 14.86 34.92
CA LEU A 141 -5.66 14.87 36.37
C LEU A 141 -6.45 13.64 36.81
N THR A 142 -7.46 13.22 36.07
CA THR A 142 -8.21 11.98 36.37
C THR A 142 -7.31 10.75 36.26
N ARG A 143 -6.38 10.72 35.29
CA ARG A 143 -5.39 9.64 35.15
C ARG A 143 -4.34 9.64 36.27
N ARG A 144 -4.02 10.81 36.81
CA ARG A 144 -3.11 10.97 37.96
C ARG A 144 -3.78 10.66 39.30
N ALA A 145 -5.09 10.92 39.41
CA ALA A 145 -5.92 10.60 40.58
C ALA A 145 -6.35 9.12 40.64
N GLY A 146 -6.41 8.44 39.49
CA GLY A 146 -6.64 6.98 39.39
C GLY A 146 -5.36 6.15 39.53
N GLY A 147 -4.26 6.73 40.00
CA GLY A 147 -3.04 5.99 40.31
C GLY A 147 -3.31 5.00 41.44
N ILE A 148 -3.25 3.71 41.11
CA ILE A 148 -3.23 2.60 42.07
C ILE A 148 -2.07 2.84 43.04
N PRO A 149 -2.30 3.03 44.35
CA PRO A 149 -1.24 2.89 45.33
C PRO A 149 -0.93 1.39 45.51
N ALA A 150 0.36 1.10 45.70
CA ALA A 150 0.89 -0.22 46.04
C ALA A 150 0.23 -0.82 47.29
#